data_AF-A0A8T3MTI8-F1
#
_entry.id   AF-A0A8T3MTI8-F1
#
_cell.length_a   1.000
_cell.length_b   1.000
_cell.length_c   1.000
_cell.angle_alpha   90.00
_cell.angle_beta   90.00
_cell.angle_gamma   90.00
#
_symmetry.space_group_name_H-M   'P 1'
#
loop_
_entity.id
_entity.type
_entity.pdbx_description
1 polymer ?
#
loop_
_entity_poly.entity_id
_entity_poly.type
_entity_poly.pdbx_seq_one_letter_code
_entity_poly.pdbx_strand_id
1 'polypeptide(L)'
;MRIYEGSPRQDFEEVLRSIGAFLDQRGMKDILLLEAPDGFIVQGLVLAGASAVGTWSESIGSQVKETLTFLDDDIARFMEEAAGRRARTTDASAAPAAPAVAHIAGFYETAFRVLGRYMDEQKPRDVFFFEQDGAFVVRLLHSGQRGVVHELAEFTREDIDGMVSSGPGLRRPDPIPGPPSPSKP
;
A
#
# COMPACT_ATOMS: atom_id res chain seq x y z
N MET A 1 -6.94 -8.43 -23.16
CA MET A 1 -8.03 -8.97 -22.34
C MET A 1 -7.83 -8.42 -20.93
N ARG A 2 -8.64 -7.44 -20.52
CA ARG A 2 -8.65 -6.94 -19.15
C ARG A 2 -9.55 -7.87 -18.35
N ILE A 3 -8.96 -8.90 -17.77
CA ILE A 3 -9.39 -9.31 -16.44
C ILE A 3 -8.93 -8.11 -15.59
N TYR A 4 -9.73 -7.22 -15.03
CA TYR A 4 -10.87 -7.45 -14.18
C TYR A 4 -11.64 -6.13 -14.08
N GLU A 5 -12.89 -6.11 -14.52
CA GLU A 5 -13.84 -5.07 -14.17
C GLU A 5 -14.43 -5.46 -12.82
N GLY A 6 -14.13 -4.71 -11.74
CA GLY A 6 -14.58 -5.04 -10.38
C GLY A 6 -13.67 -5.94 -9.53
N SER A 7 -12.37 -6.08 -9.85
CA SER A 7 -11.38 -6.70 -8.94
C SER A 7 -10.85 -5.67 -7.92
N PRO A 8 -10.51 -6.09 -6.69
CA PRO A 8 -9.82 -5.26 -5.68
C PRO A 8 -8.60 -4.49 -6.20
N ARG A 9 -7.97 -4.95 -7.29
CA ARG A 9 -6.82 -4.29 -7.93
C ARG A 9 -7.12 -2.99 -8.69
N GLN A 10 -8.39 -2.60 -8.82
CA GLN A 10 -8.75 -1.29 -9.39
C GLN A 10 -8.63 -0.14 -8.40
N ASP A 11 -8.36 -0.44 -7.13
CA ASP A 11 -8.12 0.53 -6.06
C ASP A 11 -6.65 0.39 -5.63
N PHE A 12 -5.75 0.99 -6.41
CA PHE A 12 -4.33 1.03 -6.07
C PHE A 12 -4.11 1.73 -4.73
N GLU A 13 -4.93 2.74 -4.38
CA GLU A 13 -4.87 3.42 -3.09
C GLU A 13 -4.94 2.42 -1.92
N GLU A 14 -5.99 1.60 -1.83
CA GLU A 14 -6.14 0.67 -0.69
C GLU A 14 -5.23 -0.56 -0.80
N VAL A 15 -4.97 -1.06 -2.01
CA VAL A 15 -4.03 -2.19 -2.22
C VAL A 15 -2.62 -1.80 -1.79
N LEU A 16 -2.07 -0.71 -2.35
CA LEU A 16 -0.72 -0.28 -2.01
C LEU A 16 -0.63 0.17 -0.56
N ARG A 17 -1.67 0.81 -0.01
CA ARG A 17 -1.71 1.11 1.43
C ARG A 17 -1.56 -0.13 2.29
N SER A 18 -2.26 -1.22 1.95
CA SER A 18 -2.18 -2.49 2.70
C SER A 18 -0.78 -3.12 2.61
N ILE A 19 -0.15 -3.07 1.43
CA ILE A 19 1.23 -3.49 1.22
C ILE A 19 2.18 -2.62 2.05
N GLY A 20 2.02 -1.29 2.01
CA GLY A 20 2.84 -0.36 2.77
C GLY A 20 2.79 -0.63 4.27
N ALA A 21 1.61 -0.94 4.82
CA ALA A 21 1.46 -1.32 6.21
C ALA A 21 2.20 -2.62 6.57
N PHE A 22 2.25 -3.59 5.66
CA PHE A 22 3.03 -4.82 5.83
C PHE A 22 4.54 -4.50 5.83
N LEU A 23 5.00 -3.64 4.92
CA LEU A 23 6.41 -3.24 4.83
C LEU A 23 6.89 -2.50 6.09
N ASP A 24 6.06 -1.60 6.62
CA ASP A 24 6.32 -0.89 7.88
C ASP A 24 6.47 -1.85 9.06
N GLN A 25 5.58 -2.84 9.19
CA GLN A 25 5.63 -3.84 10.27
C GLN A 25 6.90 -4.70 10.20
N ARG A 26 7.36 -5.00 8.98
CA ARG A 26 8.57 -5.78 8.75
C ARG A 26 9.85 -4.94 8.85
N GLY A 27 9.74 -3.61 8.86
CA GLY A 27 10.89 -2.70 8.84
C GLY A 27 11.71 -2.81 7.56
N MET A 28 11.04 -3.06 6.43
CA MET A 28 11.69 -3.05 5.11
C MET A 28 12.03 -1.62 4.68
N LYS A 29 13.02 -1.47 3.80
CA LYS A 29 13.39 -0.20 3.16
C LYS A 29 14.00 -0.41 1.79
N ASP A 30 14.17 0.66 1.01
CA ASP A 30 14.71 0.64 -0.36
C ASP A 30 13.89 -0.32 -1.25
N ILE A 31 12.61 0.02 -1.39
CA ILE A 31 11.60 -0.89 -1.92
C ILE A 31 11.55 -0.86 -3.45
N LEU A 32 11.50 -2.03 -4.08
CA LEU A 32 11.13 -2.24 -5.47
C LEU A 32 9.78 -2.95 -5.49
N LEU A 33 8.81 -2.42 -6.22
CA LEU A 33 7.50 -3.03 -6.39
C LEU A 33 7.16 -3.15 -7.87
N LEU A 34 6.76 -4.35 -8.27
CA LEU A 34 6.38 -4.70 -9.64
C LEU A 34 4.99 -5.35 -9.63
N GLU A 35 4.08 -4.85 -10.46
CA GLU A 35 2.82 -5.54 -10.73
C GLU A 35 3.07 -6.82 -11.55
N ALA A 36 2.48 -7.92 -11.10
CA ALA A 36 2.51 -9.21 -11.76
C ALA A 36 1.08 -9.66 -12.11
N PRO A 37 0.88 -10.61 -13.04
CA PRO A 37 -0.45 -11.07 -13.43
C PRO A 37 -1.32 -11.56 -12.27
N ASP A 38 -0.71 -12.17 -11.25
CA ASP A 38 -1.32 -12.79 -10.07
C ASP A 38 -1.07 -12.03 -8.76
N GLY A 39 -0.51 -10.81 -8.82
CA GLY A 39 -0.38 -9.92 -7.68
C GLY A 39 0.80 -8.96 -7.80
N PHE A 40 1.70 -8.95 -6.82
CA PHE A 40 2.87 -8.07 -6.79
C PHE A 40 4.15 -8.82 -6.41
N ILE A 41 5.26 -8.43 -7.00
CA ILE A 41 6.59 -8.80 -6.55
C ILE A 41 7.17 -7.59 -5.82
N VAL A 42 7.55 -7.79 -4.56
CA VAL A 42 8.17 -6.75 -3.74
C VAL A 42 9.56 -7.20 -3.32
N GLN A 43 10.54 -6.33 -3.47
CA GLN A 43 11.89 -6.55 -3.02
C GLN A 43 12.32 -5.36 -2.17
N GLY A 44 13.05 -5.62 -1.08
CA GLY A 44 13.62 -4.54 -0.27
C GLY A 44 14.70 -5.05 0.67
N LEU A 45 15.27 -4.14 1.44
CA LEU A 45 16.29 -4.43 2.44
C LEU A 45 15.66 -4.55 3.82
N VAL A 46 16.03 -5.59 4.56
CA VAL A 46 15.63 -5.82 5.96
C VAL A 46 16.87 -5.89 6.83
N LEU A 47 16.78 -5.36 8.05
CA LEU A 47 17.85 -5.46 9.02
C LEU A 47 17.87 -6.86 9.64
N ALA A 48 18.86 -7.68 9.31
CA ALA A 48 19.04 -8.97 9.97
C ALA A 48 19.67 -8.78 11.37
N GLY A 49 19.12 -9.48 12.37
CA GLY A 49 19.66 -9.51 13.75
C GLY A 49 18.87 -8.72 14.80
N ALA A 50 17.75 -8.07 14.45
CA ALA A 50 16.96 -7.29 15.42
C ALA A 50 16.05 -8.15 16.34
N SER A 51 15.85 -9.43 16.01
CA SER A 51 15.01 -10.36 16.78
C SER A 51 15.85 -11.43 17.49
N ALA A 52 16.60 -11.03 18.51
CA ALA A 52 17.08 -11.96 19.54
C ALA A 52 17.36 -11.22 20.84
N VAL A 53 16.48 -11.44 21.82
CA VAL A 53 16.76 -11.15 23.23
C VAL A 53 18.04 -11.90 23.62
N GLY A 54 19.10 -11.17 23.95
CA GLY A 54 20.18 -11.71 24.79
C GLY A 54 21.50 -12.09 24.12
N THR A 55 22.00 -11.36 23.13
CA THR A 55 23.45 -11.39 22.82
C THR A 55 23.92 -10.07 22.20
N TRP A 56 24.02 -9.03 23.04
CA TRP A 56 24.80 -7.84 22.69
C TRP A 56 26.27 -8.21 22.64
N SER A 57 26.76 -8.56 21.45
CA SER A 57 28.13 -8.36 20.96
C SER A 57 28.26 -9.02 19.59
N GLU A 58 28.53 -8.20 18.56
CA GLU A 58 29.04 -8.56 17.22
C GLU A 58 28.09 -8.81 16.03
N SER A 59 26.76 -8.80 16.17
CA SER A 59 25.88 -8.69 14.97
C SER A 59 25.64 -7.21 14.62
N ILE A 60 26.66 -6.55 14.05
CA ILE A 60 26.47 -5.28 13.33
C ILE A 60 25.42 -5.52 12.25
N GLY A 61 24.35 -4.73 12.27
CA GLY A 61 23.12 -4.92 11.49
C GLY A 61 23.37 -5.08 9.99
N SER A 62 23.50 -6.33 9.55
CA SER A 62 23.63 -6.66 8.14
C SER A 62 22.28 -6.45 7.47
N GLN A 63 22.25 -5.64 6.41
CA GLN A 63 21.06 -5.51 5.58
C GLN A 63 21.02 -6.67 4.60
N VAL A 64 19.89 -7.38 4.56
CA VAL A 64 19.67 -8.51 3.65
C VAL A 64 18.58 -8.10 2.67
N LYS A 65 18.84 -8.35 1.38
CA LYS A 65 17.83 -8.22 0.35
C LYS A 65 16.85 -9.37 0.46
N GLU A 66 15.57 -9.03 0.57
CA GLU A 66 14.47 -9.96 0.57
C GLU A 66 13.58 -9.73 -0.66
N THR A 67 13.05 -10.81 -1.23
CA THR A 67 12.07 -10.78 -2.31
C THR A 67 10.85 -11.57 -1.88
N LEU A 68 9.69 -10.92 -1.95
CA LEU A 68 8.38 -11.43 -1.59
C LEU A 68 7.48 -11.41 -2.83
N THR A 69 6.67 -12.44 -2.99
CA THR A 69 5.60 -12.47 -3.97
C THR A 69 4.29 -12.43 -3.21
N PHE A 70 3.51 -11.38 -3.41
CA PHE A 70 2.17 -11.24 -2.86
C PHE A 70 1.17 -11.65 -3.91
N LEU A 71 0.50 -12.79 -3.68
CA LEU A 71 -0.59 -13.24 -4.54
C LEU A 71 -1.89 -12.52 -4.15
N ASP A 72 -2.93 -12.65 -4.97
CA ASP A 72 -4.25 -12.07 -4.69
C ASP A 72 -4.79 -12.39 -3.29
N ASP A 73 -4.63 -13.63 -2.85
CA ASP A 73 -5.10 -14.07 -1.53
C ASP A 73 -4.33 -13.38 -0.40
N ASP A 74 -3.03 -13.12 -0.58
CA ASP A 74 -2.22 -12.37 0.39
C ASP A 74 -2.68 -10.91 0.46
N ILE A 75 -2.96 -10.30 -0.69
CA ILE A 75 -3.44 -8.90 -0.78
C ILE A 75 -4.79 -8.77 -0.07
N ALA A 76 -5.72 -9.69 -0.34
CA ALA A 76 -7.04 -9.71 0.32
C ALA A 76 -6.90 -9.80 1.84
N ARG A 77 -6.01 -10.69 2.33
CA ARG A 77 -5.70 -10.79 3.76
C ARG A 77 -5.11 -9.49 4.32
N PHE A 78 -4.16 -8.87 3.63
CA PHE A 78 -3.55 -7.61 4.10
C PHE A 78 -4.57 -6.48 4.20
N MET A 79 -5.50 -6.39 3.24
CA MET A 79 -6.58 -5.40 3.26
C MET A 79 -7.52 -5.62 4.46
N GLU A 80 -7.91 -6.87 4.74
CA GLU A 80 -8.74 -7.22 5.90
C GLU A 80 -8.03 -6.89 7.22
N GLU A 81 -6.76 -7.26 7.36
CA GLU A 81 -5.95 -6.96 8.54
C GLU A 81 -5.78 -5.44 8.75
N ALA A 82 -5.58 -4.69 7.67
CA ALA A 82 -5.48 -3.23 7.69
C ALA A 82 -6.82 -2.57 8.07
N ALA A 83 -7.94 -3.08 7.56
CA ALA A 83 -9.27 -2.62 7.94
C ALA A 83 -9.55 -2.91 9.43
N GLY A 84 -9.22 -4.11 9.91
CA GLY A 84 -9.38 -4.49 11.33
C GLY A 84 -8.49 -3.69 12.29
N ARG A 85 -7.28 -3.30 11.87
CA ARG A 85 -6.42 -2.36 12.63
C ARG A 85 -7.08 -0.99 12.76
N ARG A 86 -7.70 -0.48 11.69
CA ARG A 86 -8.40 0.81 11.69
C ARG A 86 -9.72 0.77 12.47
N ALA A 87 -10.53 -0.26 12.32
CA ALA A 87 -11.80 -0.40 13.05
C ALA A 87 -11.60 -0.36 14.57
N ARG A 88 -10.52 -1.00 15.06
CA ARG A 88 -10.12 -0.95 16.48
C ARG A 88 -9.76 0.45 16.98
N THR A 89 -9.41 1.39 16.07
CA THR A 89 -9.19 2.80 16.44
C THR A 89 -10.48 3.61 16.49
N THR A 90 -11.51 3.24 15.72
CA THR A 90 -12.79 3.96 15.65
C THR A 90 -13.78 3.52 16.73
N ASP A 91 -13.67 2.28 17.22
CA ASP A 91 -14.53 1.71 18.27
C ASP A 91 -14.18 2.17 19.70
N ALA A 92 -13.48 3.30 19.86
CA ALA A 92 -13.18 3.92 21.16
C ALA A 92 -14.42 4.43 21.93
N SER A 93 -15.64 4.18 21.45
CA SER A 93 -16.92 4.49 22.11
C SER A 93 -17.52 3.32 22.91
N ALA A 94 -16.91 2.12 22.88
CA ALA A 94 -17.40 0.94 23.61
C ALA A 94 -16.61 0.62 24.91
N ALA A 95 -16.86 1.40 25.98
CA ALA A 95 -16.52 1.12 27.39
C ALA A 95 -15.00 0.90 27.76
N PRO A 96 -14.57 1.13 29.02
CA PRO A 96 -13.18 1.44 29.32
C PRO A 96 -12.34 0.17 29.52
N ALA A 97 -11.64 -0.27 28.48
CA ALA A 97 -10.62 -1.31 28.58
C ALA A 97 -9.30 -0.80 27.96
N ALA A 98 -8.41 -0.29 28.82
CA ALA A 98 -7.06 0.19 28.52
C ALA A 98 -6.97 1.32 27.47
N PRO A 99 -5.91 2.16 27.47
CA PRO A 99 -5.73 3.12 26.39
C PRO A 99 -5.50 2.32 25.10
N ALA A 100 -6.52 2.25 24.23
CA ALA A 100 -6.36 1.79 22.87
C ALA A 100 -5.33 2.71 22.22
N VAL A 101 -4.11 2.22 22.04
CA VAL A 101 -3.06 2.96 21.32
C VAL A 101 -3.60 3.13 19.90
N ALA A 102 -3.94 4.35 19.54
CA ALA A 102 -4.41 4.67 18.19
C ALA A 102 -3.37 4.15 17.19
N HIS A 103 -3.83 3.46 16.15
CA HIS A 103 -2.96 2.99 15.07
C HIS A 103 -2.32 4.20 14.39
N ILE A 104 -1.01 4.36 14.57
CA ILE A 104 -0.21 5.36 13.88
C ILE A 104 0.32 4.69 12.61
N ALA A 105 -0.15 5.12 11.44
CA ALA A 105 0.34 4.60 10.17
C ALA A 105 1.83 4.91 10.02
N GLY A 106 2.59 3.94 9.49
CA GLY A 106 4.01 4.11 9.20
C GLY A 106 4.25 4.90 7.92
N PHE A 107 5.52 5.01 7.54
CA PHE A 107 5.94 5.76 6.36
C PHE A 107 5.38 5.13 5.09
N TYR A 108 5.57 3.82 4.90
CA TYR A 108 5.16 3.16 3.66
C TYR A 108 3.65 3.07 3.55
N GLU A 109 2.90 2.78 4.63
CA GLU A 109 1.43 2.82 4.60
C GLU A 109 0.92 4.18 4.10
N THR A 110 1.57 5.26 4.53
CA THR A 110 1.15 6.63 4.24
C THR A 110 1.57 7.07 2.83
N ALA A 111 2.81 6.79 2.43
CA ALA A 111 3.34 7.10 1.11
C ALA A 111 2.65 6.28 0.02
N PHE A 112 2.47 4.97 0.23
CA PHE A 112 1.86 4.08 -0.75
C PHE A 112 0.38 4.40 -0.97
N ARG A 113 -0.34 4.87 0.06
CA ARG A 113 -1.71 5.36 -0.10
C ARG A 113 -1.78 6.49 -1.13
N VAL A 114 -0.94 7.53 -0.98
CA VAL A 114 -1.02 8.70 -1.87
C VAL A 114 -0.49 8.40 -3.28
N LEU A 115 0.50 7.51 -3.40
CA LEU A 115 0.96 6.99 -4.69
C LEU A 115 -0.10 6.13 -5.37
N GLY A 116 -0.77 5.26 -4.63
CA GLY A 116 -1.87 4.46 -5.13
C GLY A 116 -3.02 5.33 -5.63
N ARG A 117 -3.38 6.39 -4.88
CA ARG A 117 -4.36 7.37 -5.34
C ARG A 117 -3.94 8.05 -6.66
N TYR A 118 -2.68 8.47 -6.76
CA TYR A 118 -2.16 9.01 -8.01
C TYR A 118 -2.31 8.01 -9.17
N MET A 119 -1.99 6.73 -8.96
CA MET A 119 -2.15 5.67 -9.97
C MET A 119 -3.62 5.46 -10.36
N ASP A 120 -4.55 5.49 -9.40
CA ASP A 120 -5.99 5.39 -9.68
C ASP A 120 -6.50 6.51 -10.58
N GLU A 121 -5.92 7.71 -10.44
CA GLU A 121 -6.22 8.86 -11.29
C GLU A 121 -5.63 8.70 -12.71
N GLN A 122 -4.42 8.13 -12.82
CA GLN A 122 -3.77 7.88 -14.12
C GLN A 122 -4.39 6.69 -14.89
N LYS A 123 -4.97 5.73 -14.18
CA LYS A 123 -5.53 4.47 -14.75
C LYS A 123 -4.54 3.74 -15.66
N PRO A 124 -3.33 3.44 -15.16
CA PRO A 124 -2.33 2.70 -15.93
C PRO A 124 -2.83 1.28 -16.20
N ARG A 125 -2.24 0.66 -17.22
CA ARG A 125 -2.40 -0.76 -17.50
C ARG A 125 -1.53 -1.64 -16.59
N ASP A 126 -0.38 -1.14 -16.18
CA ASP A 126 0.64 -1.86 -15.41
C ASP A 126 1.51 -0.83 -14.68
N VAL A 127 1.86 -1.13 -13.43
CA VAL A 127 2.73 -0.29 -12.60
C VAL A 127 4.01 -0.99 -12.16
N PHE A 128 5.06 -0.19 -12.06
CA PHE A 128 6.33 -0.57 -11.46
C PHE A 128 6.91 0.65 -10.78
N PHE A 129 7.48 0.52 -9.59
CA PHE A 129 8.23 1.61 -8.99
C PHE A 129 9.37 1.11 -8.11
N PHE A 130 10.29 2.01 -7.84
CA PHE A 130 11.25 1.82 -6.76
C PHE A 130 11.29 3.06 -5.87
N GLU A 131 11.71 2.83 -4.64
CA GLU A 131 11.88 3.80 -3.59
C GLU A 131 13.32 3.73 -3.10
N GLN A 132 13.92 4.90 -2.88
CA GLN A 132 15.22 5.05 -2.26
C GLN A 132 15.25 6.35 -1.47
N ASP A 133 15.67 6.28 -0.20
CA ASP A 133 15.76 7.43 0.70
C ASP A 133 14.46 8.27 0.77
N GLY A 134 13.30 7.63 0.63
CA GLY A 134 11.97 8.23 0.65
C GLY A 134 11.54 8.91 -0.65
N ALA A 135 12.38 8.88 -1.70
CA ALA A 135 12.02 9.32 -3.04
C ALA A 135 11.55 8.12 -3.87
N PHE A 136 10.61 8.36 -4.78
CA PHE A 136 9.98 7.33 -5.61
C PHE A 136 10.14 7.64 -7.09
N VAL A 137 10.44 6.61 -7.87
CA VAL A 137 10.34 6.67 -9.34
C VAL A 137 9.32 5.64 -9.78
N VAL A 138 8.23 6.12 -10.36
CA VAL A 138 7.06 5.34 -10.76
C VAL A 138 7.00 5.26 -12.28
N ARG A 139 7.01 4.04 -12.81
CA ARG A 139 6.73 3.75 -14.21
C ARG A 139 5.27 3.34 -14.36
N LEU A 140 4.55 4.09 -15.18
CA LEU A 140 3.19 3.79 -15.60
C LEU A 140 3.20 3.27 -17.04
N LEU A 141 2.54 2.13 -17.28
CA LEU A 141 2.28 1.65 -18.63
C LEU A 141 0.90 2.11 -19.09
N HIS A 142 0.83 2.90 -20.14
CA HIS A 142 -0.43 3.23 -20.79
C HIS A 142 -0.61 2.40 -22.05
N SER A 143 -1.83 1.91 -22.30
CA SER A 143 -2.19 1.29 -23.57
C SER A 143 -3.39 2.03 -24.18
N GLY A 144 -3.20 2.60 -25.36
CA GLY A 144 -4.24 3.31 -26.10
C GLY A 144 -4.21 2.98 -27.58
N GLN A 145 -5.02 3.69 -28.37
CA GLN A 145 -5.07 3.48 -29.83
C GLN A 145 -3.73 3.77 -30.53
N ARG A 146 -2.86 4.57 -29.92
CA ARG A 146 -1.51 4.89 -30.40
C ARG A 146 -0.44 3.86 -30.00
N GLY A 147 -0.83 2.76 -29.35
CA GLY A 147 0.09 1.72 -28.88
C GLY A 147 0.36 1.80 -27.38
N VAL A 148 1.50 1.25 -26.98
CA VAL A 148 1.96 1.16 -25.58
C VAL A 148 2.93 2.30 -25.31
N VAL A 149 2.69 3.06 -24.24
CA VAL A 149 3.52 4.21 -23.84
C VAL A 149 3.96 4.00 -22.40
N HIS A 150 5.26 4.21 -22.15
CA HIS A 150 5.82 4.25 -20.81
C HIS A 150 5.92 5.70 -20.34
N GLU A 151 5.41 5.98 -19.16
CA GLU A 151 5.53 7.27 -18.49
C GLU A 151 6.29 7.08 -17.17
N LEU A 152 7.20 8.01 -16.88
CA LEU A 152 7.93 8.05 -15.61
C LEU A 152 7.48 9.27 -14.83
N ALA A 153 7.09 9.04 -13.58
CA ALA A 153 6.78 10.08 -12.61
C ALA A 153 7.78 9.95 -11.44
N GLU A 154 8.36 11.07 -11.04
CA GLU A 154 9.31 11.14 -9.94
C GLU A 154 8.66 11.92 -8.79
N PHE A 155 8.81 11.40 -7.58
CA PHE A 155 8.32 12.03 -6.36
C PHE A 155 9.47 12.10 -5.37
N THR A 156 9.86 13.31 -4.99
CA THR A 156 10.79 13.51 -3.88
C THR A 156 10.10 13.19 -2.55
N ARG A 157 10.88 13.06 -1.48
CA ARG A 157 10.31 12.89 -0.14
C ARG A 157 9.38 14.05 0.21
N GLU A 158 9.77 15.26 -0.15
CA GLU A 158 8.99 16.48 0.06
C GLU A 158 7.67 16.46 -0.72
N ASP A 159 7.66 15.94 -1.95
CA ASP A 159 6.44 15.76 -2.74
C ASP A 159 5.47 14.80 -2.04
N ILE A 160 5.97 13.67 -1.55
CA ILE A 160 5.17 12.69 -0.79
C ILE A 160 4.59 13.34 0.46
N ASP A 161 5.39 14.05 1.25
CA ASP A 161 4.93 14.75 2.46
C ASP A 161 3.83 15.78 2.13
N GLY A 162 3.98 16.50 1.01
CA GLY A 162 2.98 17.44 0.51
C GLY A 162 1.67 16.76 0.09
N MET A 163 1.75 15.62 -0.61
CA MET A 163 0.60 14.81 -1.00
C MET A 163 -0.13 14.24 0.22
N VAL A 164 0.61 13.76 1.22
CA VAL A 164 0.07 13.21 2.48
C VAL A 164 -0.68 14.28 3.26
N SER A 165 -0.12 15.47 3.37
CA SER A 165 -0.73 16.61 4.05
C SER A 165 -2.03 17.04 3.38
N SER A 166 -2.12 16.91 2.05
CA SER A 166 -3.31 17.24 1.25
C SER A 166 -4.37 16.13 1.23
N GLY A 167 -3.96 14.88 1.51
CA GLY A 167 -4.78 13.67 1.43
C GLY A 167 -6.08 13.64 2.24
N PRO A 168 -6.19 14.19 3.47
CA PRO A 168 -7.44 14.20 4.23
C PRO A 168 -8.63 14.85 3.49
N GLY A 169 -8.36 15.81 2.59
CA GLY A 169 -9.41 16.50 1.82
C GLY A 169 -9.93 15.74 0.59
N LEU A 170 -9.28 14.63 0.20
CA LEU A 170 -9.58 13.90 -1.05
C LEU A 170 -10.31 12.57 -0.81
N ARG A 171 -10.59 12.21 0.45
CA ARG A 171 -11.31 10.98 0.80
C ARG A 171 -12.71 11.01 0.18
N ARG A 172 -12.97 10.12 -0.78
CA ARG A 172 -14.35 9.82 -1.16
C ARG A 172 -14.92 8.88 -0.08
N PRO A 173 -16.11 9.16 0.46
CA PRO A 173 -16.79 8.16 1.28
C PRO A 173 -17.09 6.94 0.40
N ASP A 174 -16.84 5.74 0.94
CA ASP A 174 -17.29 4.50 0.30
C ASP A 174 -18.79 4.62 -0.01
N PRO A 175 -19.24 4.24 -1.22
CA PRO A 175 -20.66 4.17 -1.49
C PRO A 175 -21.25 3.09 -0.57
N ILE A 176 -22.02 3.55 0.42
CA ILE A 176 -22.86 2.66 1.25
C ILE A 176 -23.71 1.84 0.28
N PRO A 177 -23.69 0.49 0.35
CA PRO A 177 -24.57 -0.33 -0.46
C PRO A 177 -26.02 0.11 -0.23
N GLY A 178 -26.62 0.70 -1.26
CA GLY A 178 -28.02 1.11 -1.21
C GLY A 178 -28.91 -0.11 -0.99
N PRO A 179 -30.02 0.02 -0.23
CA PRO A 179 -30.92 -1.10 0.00
C PRO A 179 -31.44 -1.67 -1.33
N PRO A 180 -31.62 -3.00 -1.43
CA PRO A 180 -32.10 -3.63 -2.65
C PRO A 180 -33.45 -3.02 -3.05
N SER A 181 -33.53 -2.58 -4.31
CA SER A 181 -34.77 -2.04 -4.87
C SER A 181 -35.86 -3.11 -4.84
N PRO A 182 -37.09 -2.78 -4.40
CA PRO A 182 -38.18 -3.75 -4.38
C PRO A 182 -38.52 -4.15 -5.82
N SER A 183 -38.47 -5.45 -6.09
CA SER A 183 -38.99 -6.05 -7.30
C SER A 183 -40.46 -5.67 -7.45
N LYS A 184 -40.83 -5.01 -8.55
CA LYS A 184 -42.23 -4.74 -8.89
C LYS A 184 -42.95 -6.07 -9.20
N PRO A 185 -44.24 -6.17 -8.84
CA PRO A 185 -45.08 -7.36 -9.08
C PRO A 185 -45.40 -7.56 -10.56
#